data_AF-A0A1Z5LGI9-F1
#
_entry.id   AF-A0A1Z5LGI9-F1
#
_cell.length_a   1.000
_cell.length_b   1.000
_cell.length_c   1.000
_cell.angle_alpha   90.00
_cell.angle_beta   90.00
_cell.angle_gamma   90.00
#
_symmetry.space_group_name_H-M   'P 1'
#
loop_
_entity.id
_entity.type
_entity.pdbx_description
1 polymer ?
#
loop_
_entity_poly.entity_id
_entity_poly.type
_entity_poly.pdbx_seq_one_letter_code
_entity_poly.pdbx_strand_id
1 'polypeptide(L)'
;MKQRHLDGDTHPLTLDEILDETNQLDVGPRQRHWLATEALQNNPKLQVTPEGTYAFKPAYNLKDRKSLLRLLDKHDQRGLGGILLEAIQESLPNAEKHLKVLGDSIIYVTRPIDKKKVLFYNDKTLCFSVDEEFQKLWRSVAVDGIDDHKIEEYLQKQGITSM
;
A
#
# COMPACT_ATOMS: atom_id res chain seq x y z
N MET A 1 -5.01 -20.44 -4.49
CA MET A 1 -5.12 -19.17 -5.26
C MET A 1 -4.19 -18.07 -4.76
N LYS A 2 -4.44 -17.44 -3.60
CA LYS A 2 -3.56 -16.36 -3.09
C LYS A 2 -2.10 -16.82 -2.89
N GLN A 3 -1.90 -17.97 -2.26
CA GLN A 3 -0.57 -18.52 -2.02
C GLN A 3 0.16 -18.86 -3.33
N ARG A 4 -0.52 -19.52 -4.29
CA ARG A 4 0.01 -19.75 -5.64
C ARG A 4 0.44 -18.47 -6.37
N HIS A 5 -0.38 -17.41 -6.31
CA HIS A 5 0.00 -16.10 -6.86
C HIS A 5 1.27 -15.53 -6.21
N LEU A 6 1.44 -15.73 -4.90
CA LEU A 6 2.66 -15.33 -4.18
C LEU A 6 3.86 -16.21 -4.49
N ASP A 7 3.62 -17.48 -4.83
CA ASP A 7 4.64 -18.45 -5.24
C ASP A 7 5.06 -18.27 -6.72
N GLY A 8 4.34 -17.42 -7.47
CA GLY A 8 4.63 -17.08 -8.87
C GLY A 8 3.78 -17.84 -9.89
N ASP A 9 2.90 -18.72 -9.43
CA ASP A 9 1.95 -19.46 -10.25
C ASP A 9 0.68 -18.63 -10.47
N THR A 10 0.64 -17.90 -11.59
CA THR A 10 -0.54 -17.11 -12.00
C THR A 10 -1.39 -17.81 -13.05
N HIS A 11 -1.21 -19.12 -13.25
CA HIS A 11 -1.97 -19.82 -14.26
C HIS A 11 -3.45 -19.94 -13.84
N PRO A 12 -4.38 -19.78 -14.79
CA PRO A 12 -5.79 -19.91 -14.50
C PRO A 12 -6.12 -21.40 -14.26
N LEU A 13 -6.99 -21.67 -13.29
CA LEU A 13 -7.39 -23.02 -12.89
C LEU A 13 -8.89 -23.22 -13.06
N THR A 14 -9.29 -24.43 -13.43
CA THR A 14 -10.68 -24.85 -13.40
C THR A 14 -11.14 -25.13 -11.97
N LEU A 15 -12.47 -25.18 -11.76
CA LEU A 15 -13.03 -25.53 -10.45
C LEU A 15 -12.52 -26.90 -9.98
N ASP A 16 -12.44 -27.88 -10.89
CA ASP A 16 -12.01 -29.23 -10.56
C ASP A 16 -10.53 -29.28 -10.15
N GLU A 17 -9.65 -28.57 -10.87
CA GLU A 17 -8.24 -28.46 -10.47
C GLU A 17 -8.06 -27.76 -9.10
N ILE A 18 -8.89 -26.76 -8.77
CA ILE A 18 -8.86 -26.12 -7.44
C ILE A 18 -9.30 -27.10 -6.35
N LEU A 19 -10.33 -27.91 -6.61
CA LEU A 19 -10.83 -28.91 -5.66
C LEU A 19 -9.82 -30.05 -5.47
N ASP A 20 -9.12 -30.44 -6.54
CA ASP A 20 -8.06 -31.43 -6.52
C ASP A 20 -6.84 -30.92 -5.73
N GLU A 21 -6.37 -29.70 -6.01
CA GLU A 21 -5.22 -29.10 -5.30
C GLU A 21 -5.49 -28.83 -3.82
N THR A 22 -6.76 -28.61 -3.45
CA THR A 22 -7.14 -28.38 -2.04
C THR A 22 -7.53 -29.68 -1.32
N ASN A 23 -7.45 -30.85 -1.96
CA ASN A 23 -7.94 -32.14 -1.45
C ASN A 23 -9.43 -32.09 -1.02
N GLN A 24 -10.24 -31.25 -1.67
CA GLN A 24 -11.68 -31.09 -1.42
C GLN A 24 -12.52 -31.84 -2.46
N LEU A 25 -12.08 -33.04 -2.82
CA LEU A 25 -12.77 -33.91 -3.78
C LEU A 25 -14.15 -34.37 -3.29
N ASP A 26 -14.38 -34.44 -1.97
CA ASP A 26 -15.64 -34.88 -1.35
C ASP A 26 -16.76 -33.83 -1.34
N VAL A 27 -16.60 -32.71 -2.06
CA VAL A 27 -17.64 -31.68 -2.14
C VAL A 27 -18.84 -32.21 -2.94
N GLY A 28 -20.00 -32.27 -2.29
CA GLY A 28 -21.25 -32.73 -2.87
C GLY A 28 -21.68 -31.91 -4.11
N PRO A 29 -22.47 -32.50 -5.02
CA PRO A 29 -22.81 -31.88 -6.31
C PRO A 29 -23.55 -30.54 -6.18
N ARG A 30 -24.29 -30.33 -5.08
CA ARG A 30 -24.96 -29.06 -4.78
C ARG A 30 -23.97 -27.96 -4.39
N GLN A 31 -22.98 -28.27 -3.54
CA GLN A 31 -21.92 -27.31 -3.19
C GLN A 31 -21.04 -26.99 -4.40
N ARG A 32 -20.69 -27.98 -5.25
CA ARG A 32 -19.93 -27.71 -6.49
C ARG A 32 -20.67 -26.76 -7.42
N HIS A 33 -21.97 -26.98 -7.61
CA HIS A 33 -22.80 -26.10 -8.44
C HIS A 33 -22.83 -24.68 -7.86
N TRP A 34 -23.10 -24.52 -6.57
CA TRP A 34 -23.12 -23.22 -5.90
C TRP A 34 -21.77 -22.47 -5.97
N LEU A 35 -20.66 -23.19 -5.85
CA LEU A 35 -19.32 -22.61 -6.01
C LEU A 35 -19.09 -22.06 -7.42
N ALA A 36 -19.53 -22.79 -8.46
CA ALA A 36 -19.36 -22.42 -9.86
C ALA A 36 -20.22 -21.22 -10.29
N THR A 37 -21.49 -21.18 -9.86
CA THR A 37 -22.45 -20.16 -10.30
C THR A 37 -22.47 -18.92 -9.43
N GLU A 38 -22.23 -19.04 -8.11
CA GLU A 38 -22.47 -17.93 -7.19
C GLU A 38 -21.20 -17.50 -6.46
N ALA A 39 -20.53 -18.42 -5.76
CA ALA A 39 -19.43 -18.04 -4.86
C ALA A 39 -18.19 -17.51 -5.60
N LEU A 40 -17.78 -18.14 -6.71
CA LEU A 40 -16.60 -17.73 -7.46
C LEU A 40 -16.84 -16.54 -8.39
N GLN A 41 -18.09 -16.38 -8.88
CA GLN A 41 -18.46 -15.23 -9.73
C GLN A 41 -18.62 -13.95 -8.91
N ASN A 42 -19.10 -14.07 -7.66
CA ASN A 42 -19.32 -12.93 -6.78
C ASN A 42 -18.05 -12.48 -6.04
N ASN A 43 -16.91 -13.15 -6.23
CA ASN A 43 -15.68 -12.81 -5.52
C ASN A 43 -14.89 -11.72 -6.29
N PRO A 44 -14.77 -10.49 -5.75
CA PRO A 44 -14.07 -9.39 -6.42
C PRO A 44 -12.56 -9.60 -6.54
N LYS A 45 -12.00 -10.59 -5.82
CA LYS A 45 -10.59 -10.98 -5.85
C LYS A 45 -10.30 -12.12 -6.85
N LEU A 46 -11.28 -12.55 -7.63
CA LEU A 46 -11.10 -13.52 -8.70
C LEU A 46 -11.43 -12.88 -10.05
N GLN A 47 -10.68 -13.27 -11.07
CA GLN A 47 -10.99 -12.98 -12.46
C GLN A 47 -11.53 -14.26 -13.08
N VAL A 48 -12.78 -14.21 -13.55
CA VAL A 48 -13.40 -15.31 -14.28
C VAL A 48 -13.11 -15.09 -15.76
N THR A 49 -12.38 -16.02 -16.36
CA THR A 49 -12.12 -16.04 -17.80
C THR A 49 -13.34 -16.63 -18.52
N PRO A 50 -13.67 -16.23 -19.77
CA PRO A 50 -14.81 -16.78 -20.51
C PRO A 50 -14.78 -18.30 -20.70
N GLU A 51 -13.61 -18.92 -20.55
CA GLU A 51 -13.39 -20.37 -20.65
C GLU A 51 -13.71 -21.15 -19.35
N GLY A 52 -14.29 -20.50 -18.33
CA GLY A 52 -14.63 -21.16 -17.06
C GLY A 52 -13.43 -21.40 -16.14
N THR A 53 -12.32 -20.72 -16.41
CA THR A 53 -11.12 -20.76 -15.58
C THR A 53 -11.04 -19.55 -14.65
N TYR A 54 -10.55 -19.78 -13.43
CA TYR A 54 -10.46 -18.79 -12.36
C TYR A 54 -9.00 -18.41 -12.14
N ALA A 55 -8.70 -17.12 -12.20
CA ALA A 55 -7.39 -16.57 -11.84
C ALA A 55 -7.52 -15.65 -10.62
N PHE A 56 -6.46 -15.56 -9.82
CA PHE A 56 -6.42 -14.61 -8.71
C PHE A 56 -6.28 -13.19 -9.25
N LYS A 57 -7.19 -12.29 -8.86
CA LYS A 57 -7.12 -10.86 -9.17
C LYS A 57 -6.48 -10.15 -7.98
N PRO A 58 -5.18 -9.80 -8.04
CA PRO A 58 -4.54 -9.06 -6.97
C PRO A 58 -5.18 -7.67 -6.82
N ALA A 59 -5.16 -7.11 -5.61
CA ALA A 59 -5.68 -5.77 -5.34
C ALA A 59 -5.02 -4.71 -6.24
N TYR A 60 -3.75 -4.91 -6.58
CA TYR A 60 -3.02 -4.14 -7.57
C TYR A 60 -2.23 -5.09 -8.48
N ASN A 61 -2.27 -4.88 -9.80
CA ASN A 61 -1.47 -5.69 -10.73
C ASN A 61 -0.02 -5.20 -10.73
N LEU A 62 0.71 -5.54 -9.66
CA LEU A 62 2.11 -5.18 -9.46
C LEU A 62 2.97 -6.37 -9.89
N LYS A 63 3.72 -6.19 -10.98
CA LYS A 63 4.65 -7.20 -11.50
C LYS A 63 6.11 -6.88 -11.17
N ASP A 64 6.42 -5.58 -11.05
CA ASP A 64 7.79 -5.08 -10.95
C ASP A 64 7.95 -3.98 -9.90
N ARG A 65 9.20 -3.80 -9.43
CA ARG A 65 9.62 -2.65 -8.62
C ARG A 65 9.17 -1.31 -9.22
N LYS A 66 9.35 -1.14 -10.54
CA LYS A 66 8.98 0.07 -11.27
C LYS A 66 7.47 0.28 -11.29
N SER A 67 6.69 -0.80 -11.34
CA SER A 67 5.22 -0.73 -11.29
C SER A 67 4.72 -0.28 -9.92
N LEU A 68 5.38 -0.70 -8.84
CA LEU A 68 5.07 -0.23 -7.49
C LEU A 68 5.36 1.26 -7.32
N LEU A 69 6.52 1.73 -7.79
CA LEU A 69 6.87 3.15 -7.70
C LEU A 69 5.93 4.02 -8.54
N ARG A 70 5.58 3.60 -9.76
CA ARG A 70 4.58 4.28 -10.60
C ARG A 70 3.19 4.31 -9.97
N LEU A 71 2.80 3.26 -9.24
CA LEU A 71 1.53 3.23 -8.54
C LEU A 71 1.52 4.24 -7.39
N LEU A 72 2.59 4.26 -6.59
CA LEU A 72 2.74 5.22 -5.49
C LEU A 72 2.78 6.67 -5.99
N ASP A 73 3.51 6.94 -7.06
CA ASP A 73 3.58 8.25 -7.73
C ASP A 73 2.19 8.69 -8.25
N LYS A 74 1.44 7.81 -8.91
CA LYS A 74 0.05 8.10 -9.31
C LYS A 74 -0.88 8.37 -8.13
N HIS A 75 -0.67 7.68 -7.01
CA HIS A 75 -1.46 7.89 -5.80
C HIS A 75 -1.20 9.26 -5.19
N ASP A 76 0.05 9.70 -5.22
CA ASP A 76 0.48 11.01 -4.75
C ASP A 76 -0.06 12.13 -5.65
N GLN A 77 0.17 12.03 -6.96
CA GLN A 77 -0.32 13.00 -7.95
C GLN A 77 -1.85 13.17 -7.96
N ARG A 78 -2.58 12.10 -7.63
CA ARG A 78 -4.05 12.11 -7.59
C ARG A 78 -4.62 12.39 -6.20
N GLY A 79 -3.78 12.48 -5.17
CA GLY A 79 -4.24 12.64 -3.78
C GLY A 79 -5.06 11.45 -3.26
N LEU A 80 -4.87 10.25 -3.82
CA LEU A 80 -5.60 9.04 -3.42
C LEU A 80 -5.12 8.45 -2.07
N GLY A 81 -4.10 9.06 -1.48
CA GLY A 81 -3.51 8.65 -0.21
C GLY A 81 -2.61 7.42 -0.32
N GLY A 82 -2.22 6.91 0.84
CA GLY A 82 -1.24 5.83 0.95
C GLY A 82 -1.84 4.43 0.81
N ILE A 83 -0.99 3.47 0.46
CA ILE A 83 -1.36 2.08 0.22
C ILE A 83 -0.99 1.23 1.43
N LEU A 84 -1.89 0.35 1.86
CA LEU A 84 -1.62 -0.58 2.95
C LEU A 84 -0.54 -1.60 2.55
N LEU A 85 0.38 -1.89 3.48
CA LEU A 85 1.44 -2.87 3.25
C LEU A 85 0.89 -4.27 2.94
N GLU A 86 -0.21 -4.66 3.59
CA GLU A 86 -0.93 -5.92 3.33
C GLU A 86 -1.39 -6.03 1.86
N ALA A 87 -1.87 -4.93 1.28
CA ALA A 87 -2.34 -4.91 -0.11
C ALA A 87 -1.18 -5.05 -1.10
N ILE A 88 -0.01 -4.52 -0.78
CA ILE A 88 1.21 -4.66 -1.60
C ILE A 88 1.79 -6.07 -1.47
N GLN A 89 1.81 -6.63 -0.26
CA GLN A 89 2.20 -8.03 -0.02
C GLN A 89 1.27 -9.02 -0.73
N GLU A 90 -0.04 -8.75 -0.78
CA GLU A 90 -1.01 -9.58 -1.51
C GLU A 90 -0.86 -9.47 -3.03
N SER A 91 -0.29 -8.37 -3.51
CA SER A 91 -0.20 -8.06 -4.95
C SER A 91 1.11 -8.48 -5.59
N LEU A 92 2.22 -8.38 -4.86
CA LEU A 92 3.57 -8.57 -5.38
C LEU A 92 4.31 -9.74 -4.67
N PRO A 93 4.76 -10.77 -5.40
CA PRO A 93 5.63 -11.80 -4.84
C PRO A 93 6.96 -11.19 -4.37
N ASN A 94 7.51 -11.67 -3.25
CA ASN A 94 8.73 -11.11 -2.64
C ASN A 94 8.67 -9.59 -2.32
N ALA A 95 7.50 -9.05 -1.97
CA ALA A 95 7.30 -7.63 -1.66
C ALA A 95 8.38 -7.03 -0.73
N GLU A 96 8.82 -7.75 0.29
CA GLU A 96 9.84 -7.26 1.23
C GLU A 96 11.18 -6.96 0.56
N LYS A 97 11.62 -7.78 -0.40
CA LYS A 97 12.88 -7.55 -1.14
C LYS A 97 12.77 -6.29 -1.99
N HIS A 98 11.63 -6.11 -2.67
CA HIS A 98 11.40 -4.92 -3.49
C HIS A 98 11.29 -3.65 -2.65
N LEU A 99 10.62 -3.73 -1.50
CA LEU A 99 10.47 -2.65 -0.53
C LEU A 99 11.81 -2.24 0.08
N LYS A 100 12.66 -3.19 0.51
CA LYS A 100 14.00 -2.89 1.05
C LYS A 100 14.86 -2.09 0.07
N VAL A 101 14.83 -2.45 -1.22
CA VAL A 101 15.63 -1.74 -2.22
C VAL A 101 15.01 -0.40 -2.64
N LEU A 102 13.69 -0.26 -2.52
CA LEU A 102 12.98 1.00 -2.74
C LEU A 102 12.97 1.90 -1.51
N GLY A 103 13.61 1.52 -0.39
CA GLY A 103 13.48 2.17 0.92
C GLY A 103 13.59 3.69 0.88
N ASP A 104 14.50 4.24 0.09
CA ASP A 104 14.70 5.70 -0.02
C ASP A 104 13.58 6.43 -0.77
N SER A 105 12.81 5.72 -1.59
CA SER A 105 11.71 6.24 -2.41
C SER A 105 10.34 6.06 -1.77
N ILE A 106 10.27 5.51 -0.55
CA ILE A 106 9.01 5.18 0.11
C ILE A 106 9.02 5.64 1.56
N ILE A 107 7.94 6.31 1.98
CA ILE A 107 7.73 6.70 3.39
C ILE A 107 6.81 5.67 4.05
N TYR A 108 7.21 5.21 5.24
CA TYR A 108 6.41 4.33 6.08
C TYR A 108 5.68 5.13 7.16
N VAL A 109 4.36 5.02 7.18
CA VAL A 109 3.53 5.58 8.26
C VAL A 109 2.84 4.45 8.99
N THR A 110 3.16 4.28 10.26
CA THR A 110 2.45 3.35 11.15
C THR A 110 1.23 4.03 11.73
N ARG A 111 0.03 3.52 11.42
CA ARG A 111 -1.20 4.03 12.04
C ARG A 111 -1.21 3.66 13.53
N PRO A 112 -1.41 4.62 14.45
CA PRO A 112 -1.36 4.36 15.88
C PRO A 112 -2.49 3.46 16.38
N ILE A 113 -3.64 3.45 15.67
CA ILE A 113 -4.83 2.66 16.03
C ILE A 113 -4.62 1.17 15.73
N ASP A 114 -4.25 0.86 14.48
CA ASP A 114 -4.20 -0.52 13.97
C ASP A 114 -2.79 -1.13 13.96
N LYS A 115 -1.75 -0.34 14.26
CA LYS A 115 -0.32 -0.69 14.05
C LYS A 115 0.01 -1.12 12.61
N LYS A 116 -0.91 -0.94 11.67
CA LYS A 116 -0.73 -1.23 10.25
C LYS A 116 0.17 -0.20 9.61
N LYS A 117 1.05 -0.68 8.73
CA LYS A 117 1.98 0.14 7.96
C LYS A 117 1.31 0.57 6.65
N VAL A 118 1.32 1.87 6.41
CA VAL A 118 0.90 2.50 5.17
C VAL A 118 2.14 3.00 4.44
N LEU A 119 2.19 2.77 3.15
CA LEU A 119 3.28 3.18 2.27
C LEU A 119 2.85 4.39 1.46
N PHE A 120 3.72 5.40 1.44
CA PHE A 120 3.57 6.62 0.65
C PHE A 120 4.76 6.79 -0.28
N TYR A 121 4.56 7.53 -1.37
CA TYR A 121 5.66 7.94 -2.23
C TYR A 121 6.54 8.96 -1.50
N ASN A 122 7.87 8.79 -1.58
CA ASN A 122 8.82 9.79 -1.08
C ASN A 122 9.35 10.60 -2.27
N ASP A 123 9.00 11.88 -2.33
CA ASP A 123 9.62 12.79 -3.28
C ASP A 123 11.02 13.18 -2.81
N LYS A 124 12.04 12.65 -3.48
CA LYS A 124 13.44 12.92 -3.18
C LYS A 124 13.83 14.39 -3.40
N THR A 125 13.08 15.14 -4.22
CA THR A 125 13.36 16.56 -4.45
C THR A 125 13.08 17.42 -3.23
N LEU A 126 12.24 16.95 -2.31
CA LEU A 126 11.82 17.65 -1.10
C LEU A 126 12.47 17.08 0.17
N CYS A 127 13.46 16.19 0.04
CA CYS A 127 14.08 15.55 1.18
C CYS A 127 15.11 16.48 1.84
N PHE A 128 14.75 17.01 3.02
CA PHE A 128 15.65 17.79 3.86
C PHE A 128 15.83 17.10 5.21
N SER A 129 17.02 16.58 5.46
CA SER A 129 17.39 15.96 6.73
C SER A 129 18.10 16.96 7.62
N VAL A 130 17.65 17.07 8.86
CA VAL A 130 18.22 17.95 9.89
C VAL A 130 18.61 17.11 11.09
N ASP A 131 19.75 17.42 11.71
CA ASP A 131 20.21 16.70 12.90
C ASP A 131 19.21 16.80 14.06
N GLU A 132 19.18 15.75 14.89
CA GLU A 132 18.24 15.66 16.02
C GLU A 132 18.37 16.82 17.01
N GLU A 133 19.56 17.39 17.17
CA GLU A 133 19.79 18.52 18.06
C GLU A 133 19.04 19.78 17.60
N PHE A 134 19.09 20.08 16.30
CA PHE A 134 18.32 21.18 15.72
C PHE A 134 16.81 20.89 15.74
N GLN A 135 16.39 19.63 15.56
CA GLN A 135 14.98 19.27 15.72
C GLN A 135 14.48 19.49 17.15
N LYS A 136 15.30 19.17 18.17
CA LYS A 136 14.97 19.43 19.57
C LYS A 136 14.90 20.92 19.86
N LEU A 137 15.87 21.69 19.36
CA LEU A 137 15.86 23.15 19.49
C LEU A 137 14.60 23.75 18.85
N TRP A 138 14.26 23.33 17.64
CA TRP A 138 13.04 23.77 16.94
C TRP A 138 11.78 23.49 17.75
N ARG A 139 11.63 22.27 18.31
CA ARG A 139 10.47 21.90 19.13
C ARG A 139 10.47 22.56 20.52
N SER A 140 11.62 23.03 21.02
CA SER A 140 11.71 23.67 22.33
C SER A 140 11.14 25.09 22.34
N VAL A 141 11.04 25.73 21.17
CA VAL A 141 10.43 27.04 21.03
C VAL A 141 8.92 26.88 20.99
N ALA A 142 8.26 27.10 22.12
CA ALA A 142 6.81 27.02 22.23
C ALA A 142 6.15 28.24 21.57
N VAL A 143 5.58 28.04 20.38
CA VAL A 143 4.73 29.02 19.70
C VAL A 143 3.23 28.74 19.90
N ASP A 144 2.90 27.60 20.49
CA ASP A 144 1.51 27.20 20.75
C ASP A 144 0.85 28.16 21.76
N GLY A 145 -0.16 28.89 21.30
CA GLY A 145 -0.94 29.84 22.12
C GLY A 145 -0.40 31.28 22.13
N ILE A 146 0.62 31.59 21.34
CA ILE A 146 1.05 32.98 21.11
C ILE A 146 0.21 33.56 19.97
N ASP A 147 -0.26 34.79 20.15
CA ASP A 147 -0.98 35.55 19.13
C ASP A 147 -0.03 35.99 18.01
N ASP A 148 -0.45 35.81 16.75
CA ASP A 148 0.37 36.09 15.56
C ASP A 148 0.91 37.53 15.57
N HIS A 149 0.12 38.49 16.06
CA HIS A 149 0.52 39.89 16.21
C HIS A 149 1.69 40.09 17.17
N LYS A 150 1.78 39.31 18.25
CA LYS A 150 2.90 39.39 19.21
C LYS A 150 4.17 38.78 18.62
N ILE A 151 4.04 37.76 17.78
CA ILE A 151 5.17 37.17 17.06
C ILE A 151 5.74 38.19 16.09
N GLU A 152 4.88 38.88 15.33
CA GLU A 152 5.30 39.92 14.38
C GLU A 152 5.97 41.10 15.09
N GLU A 153 5.43 41.59 16.21
CA GLU A 153 6.04 42.67 17.00
C GLU A 153 7.41 42.26 17.56
N TYR A 154 7.55 41.00 18.00
CA TYR A 154 8.84 40.47 18.47
C TYR A 154 9.87 40.39 17.33
N LEU A 155 9.47 39.93 16.14
CA LEU A 155 10.33 39.87 14.96
C LEU A 155 10.79 41.27 14.52
N GLN A 156 9.87 42.25 14.48
CA GLN A 156 10.19 43.65 14.17
C GLN A 156 11.14 44.27 15.19
N LYS A 157 10.95 44.02 16.49
CA LYS A 157 11.87 44.49 17.54
C LYS A 157 13.27 43.91 17.41
N GLN A 158 13.41 42.69 16.89
CA GLN A 158 14.70 42.04 16.63
C GLN A 158 15.29 42.42 15.25
N GLY A 159 14.63 43.31 14.49
CA GLY A 159 15.09 43.76 13.18
C GLY A 159 14.89 42.73 12.07
N ILE A 160 14.13 41.66 12.31
CA ILE A 160 13.75 40.67 11.29
C ILE A 160 12.43 41.15 10.70
N THR A 161 12.50 42.11 9.79
CA THR A 161 11.33 42.59 9.04
C THR A 161 11.11 41.72 7.82
N SER A 162 9.90 41.19 7.65
CA SER A 162 9.47 40.65 6.35
C SER A 162 9.58 41.77 5.31
N MET A 163 10.20 41.48 4.15
CA MET A 163 10.10 42.33 2.97
C MET A 163 8.66 42.37 2.44
#